data_AF-A0A1F9LCA0-F1
#
_entry.id   AF-A0A1F9LCA0-F1
#
_cell.length_a   1.000
_cell.length_b   1.000
_cell.length_c   1.000
_cell.angle_alpha   90.00
_cell.angle_beta   90.00
_cell.angle_gamma   90.00
#
_symmetry.space_group_name_H-M   'P 1'
#
loop_
_entity.id
_entity.type
_entity.pdbx_description
1 polymer ?
#
loop_
_entity_poly.entity_id
_entity_poly.type
_entity_poly.pdbx_seq_one_letter_code
_entity_poly.pdbx_strand_id
1 'polypeptide(L)' 'MTLAEKLRNEGLEQGLLEGIEFSVGIKFGDSDDCKSITAKIKNIRDIKQLKALKGKIKSAKTVPELIKFIEN' A
#
# COMPACT_ATOMS: atom_id res chain seq x y z
N MET A 1 13.41 20.82 -0.70
CA MET A 1 13.72 19.39 -0.64
C MET A 1 15.07 19.17 -1.28
N THR A 2 16.04 18.67 -0.52
CA THR A 2 17.37 18.28 -0.99
C THR A 2 17.33 16.91 -1.66
N LEU A 3 18.36 16.58 -2.45
CA LEU A 3 18.49 15.26 -3.09
C LEU A 3 18.44 14.12 -2.05
N ALA A 4 19.05 14.32 -0.88
CA ALA A 4 19.03 13.36 0.21
C ALA A 4 17.63 13.13 0.80
N GLU A 5 16.82 14.19 0.94
CA GLU A 5 15.43 14.08 1.39
C GLU A 5 14.57 13.33 0.37
N LYS A 6 14.79 13.57 -0.93
CA LYS A 6 14.06 12.90 -2.00
C LYS A 6 14.33 11.39 -2.01
N LEU A 7 15.61 10.99 -1.97
CA LEU A 7 16.01 9.58 -1.88
C LEU A 7 15.46 8.88 -0.65
N ARG A 8 15.47 9.57 0.50
CA ARG A 8 14.87 9.05 1.74
C ARG A 8 13.36 8.82 1.59
N ASN A 9 12.66 9.74 0.93
CA ASN A 9 11.22 9.64 0.72
C ASN A 9 10.88 8.46 -0.19
N GLU A 10 11.60 8.33 -1.32
CA GLU A 10 11.43 7.23 -2.27
C GLU A 10 11.67 5.86 -1.62
N GLY A 11 12.74 5.71 -0.82
CA GLY A 11 13.00 4.46 -0.11
C GLY A 11 11.91 4.10 0.91
N LEU A 12 11.33 5.11 1.58
CA LEU A 12 10.23 4.93 2.52
C LEU A 12 8.93 4.55 1.81
N GLU A 13 8.65 5.18 0.67
CA GLU A 13 7.54 4.83 -0.22
C GLU A 13 7.64 3.38 -0.69
N GLN A 14 8.80 2.96 -1.20
CA GLN A 14 9.01 1.59 -1.68
C GLN A 14 8.86 0.56 -0.56
N GLY A 15 9.49 0.79 0.60
CA GLY A 15 9.36 -0.12 1.74
C GLY A 15 7.93 -0.23 2.29
N LEU A 16 7.14 0.85 2.22
CA LEU A 16 5.71 0.79 2.54
C LEU A 16 4.93 -0.01 1.50
N LEU A 17 5.20 0.22 0.21
CA LEU A 17 4.60 -0.50 -0.90
C LEU A 17 4.81 -2.01 -0.80
N GLU A 18 6.07 -2.44 -0.65
CA GLU A 18 6.42 -3.86 -0.48
C GLU A 18 5.78 -4.46 0.77
N GLY A 19 5.82 -3.72 1.89
CA GLY A 19 5.20 -4.17 3.13
C GLY A 19 3.68 -4.33 3.03
N ILE A 20 3.01 -3.47 2.27
CA ILE A 20 1.57 -3.56 1.98
C ILE A 20 1.30 -4.78 1.11
N GLU A 21 2.00 -4.92 -0.03
CA GLU A 21 1.84 -6.03 -0.97
C GLU A 21 2.01 -7.38 -0.24
N PHE A 22 3.08 -7.52 0.54
CA PHE A 22 3.34 -8.69 1.34
C PHE A 22 2.25 -8.96 2.39
N SER A 23 1.79 -7.93 3.10
CA SER A 23 0.74 -8.08 4.12
C SER A 23 -0.60 -8.50 3.51
N VAL A 24 -0.94 -7.97 2.33
CA VAL A 24 -2.15 -8.36 1.60
C VAL A 24 -2.03 -9.81 1.13
N GLY A 25 -0.90 -10.19 0.54
CA GLY A 25 -0.65 -11.57 0.08
C GLY A 25 -0.71 -12.58 1.23
N ILE A 26 -0.13 -12.27 2.40
CA ILE A 26 -0.24 -13.14 3.58
C ILE A 26 -1.68 -13.25 4.08
N LYS A 27 -2.40 -12.12 4.16
CA LYS A 27 -3.71 -12.07 4.82
C LYS A 27 -4.85 -12.59 3.94
N PHE A 28 -4.79 -12.33 2.64
CA PHE A 28 -5.86 -12.62 1.70
C PHE A 28 -5.47 -13.63 0.61
N GLY A 29 -4.21 -14.05 0.57
CA GLY A 29 -3.70 -14.99 -0.43
C GLY A 29 -3.49 -14.36 -1.81
N ASP A 30 -3.24 -15.24 -2.78
CA ASP A 30 -3.04 -14.88 -4.19
C ASP A 30 -4.39 -14.79 -4.91
N SER A 31 -5.09 -13.68 -4.67
CA SER A 31 -6.38 -13.37 -5.32
C SER A 31 -6.19 -12.30 -6.39
N ASP A 32 -7.08 -12.25 -7.38
CA ASP A 32 -7.07 -11.23 -8.44
C ASP A 32 -7.18 -9.80 -7.86
N ASP A 33 -7.89 -9.66 -6.74
CA ASP A 33 -7.97 -8.43 -5.96
C ASP A 33 -6.60 -7.97 -5.43
N CYS A 34 -5.69 -8.90 -5.10
CA CYS A 34 -4.35 -8.59 -4.62
C CYS A 34 -3.54 -7.88 -5.72
N LYS A 35 -3.65 -8.34 -6.96
CA LYS A 35 -3.05 -7.66 -8.13
C LYS A 35 -3.66 -6.28 -8.36
N SER A 36 -4.98 -6.17 -8.21
CA SER A 36 -5.71 -4.90 -8.36
C SER A 36 -5.29 -3.86 -7.32
N ILE A 37 -5.20 -4.25 -6.05
CA ILE A 37 -4.74 -3.34 -5.01
C ILE A 37 -3.28 -2.95 -5.21
N THR A 38 -2.40 -3.89 -5.56
CA THR A 38 -0.98 -3.64 -5.87
C THR A 38 -0.81 -2.61 -6.99
N ALA A 39 -1.59 -2.71 -8.07
CA ALA A 39 -1.57 -1.74 -9.15
C ALA A 39 -2.03 -0.34 -8.69
N LYS A 40 -3.04 -0.27 -7.82
CA LYS A 40 -3.53 1.00 -7.25
C LYS A 40 -2.51 1.62 -6.30
N ILE A 41 -1.93 0.85 -5.38
CA ILE A 41 -0.95 1.38 -4.40
C ILE A 41 0.34 1.87 -5.06
N LYS A 42 0.74 1.30 -6.20
CA LYS A 42 1.90 1.80 -6.98
C LYS A 42 1.67 3.22 -7.54
N ASN A 43 0.42 3.65 -7.67
CA ASN A 43 0.08 5.00 -8.09
C ASN A 43 -0.01 5.99 -6.93
N ILE A 44 -0.01 5.51 -5.67
CA ILE A 44 -0.05 6.37 -4.48
C ILE A 44 1.36 6.89 -4.20
N ARG A 45 1.55 8.21 -4.34
CA ARG A 45 2.79 8.92 -3.97
C ARG A 45 2.72 9.58 -2.59
N ASP A 46 1.61 9.37 -1.87
CA ASP A 46 1.41 9.92 -0.54
C ASP A 46 1.76 8.90 0.55
N ILE A 47 2.84 9.16 1.28
CA ILE A 47 3.32 8.31 2.37
C ILE A 47 2.27 8.17 3.49
N LYS A 48 1.48 9.22 3.76
CA LYS A 48 0.46 9.15 4.82
C LYS A 48 -0.65 8.19 4.43
N GLN A 49 -1.07 8.20 3.16
CA GLN A 49 -2.02 7.22 2.64
C GLN A 49 -1.48 5.80 2.68
N LEU A 50 -0.23 5.58 2.28
CA LEU A 50 0.41 4.26 2.39
C LEU A 50 0.46 3.76 3.84
N LYS A 51 0.79 4.62 4.80
CA LYS A 51 0.74 4.28 6.24
C LYS A 51 -0.68 3.96 6.72
N ALA A 52 -1.66 4.77 6.31
CA ALA A 52 -3.07 4.55 6.66
C ALA A 52 -3.57 3.22 6.10
N LEU A 53 -3.22 2.91 4.85
CA LEU A 53 -3.55 1.65 4.21
C LEU A 53 -2.93 0.46 4.95
N LYS A 54 -1.63 0.53 5.29
CA LYS A 54 -0.96 -0.50 6.10
C LYS A 54 -1.68 -0.76 7.42
N GLY A 55 -2.12 0.30 8.11
CA GLY A 55 -2.93 0.18 9.33
C GLY A 55 -4.28 -0.48 9.05
N LYS A 56 -4.95 -0.08 7.96
CA LYS A 56 -6.25 -0.61 7.58
C LYS A 56 -6.19 -2.06 7.15
N ILE A 57 -5.09 -2.54 6.54
CA ILE A 57 -4.88 -3.96 6.20
C ILE A 57 -4.98 -4.83 7.44
N LYS A 58 -4.49 -4.39 8.61
CA LYS A 58 -4.62 -5.15 9.86
C LYS A 58 -6.09 -5.37 10.24
N SER A 59 -6.94 -4.35 10.05
CA SER A 59 -8.36 -4.39 10.45
C SER A 59 -9.32 -4.87 9.36
N ALA A 60 -8.96 -4.74 8.08
CA ALA A 60 -9.82 -5.06 6.95
C ALA A 60 -10.07 -6.57 6.87
N LYS A 61 -11.30 -6.99 6.54
CA LYS A 61 -11.62 -8.41 6.39
C LYS A 61 -11.49 -8.90 4.96
N THR A 62 -11.43 -7.98 4.00
CA THR A 62 -11.29 -8.29 2.57
C THR A 62 -10.41 -7.27 1.83
N VAL A 63 -9.80 -7.70 0.73
CA VAL A 63 -9.04 -6.82 -0.20
C VAL A 63 -9.92 -5.74 -0.84
N PRO A 64 -11.14 -6.02 -1.34
CA PRO A 64 -12.01 -5.00 -1.91
C PRO A 64 -12.38 -3.85 -0.95
N GLU A 65 -12.43 -4.08 0.37
CA GLU A 65 -12.58 -2.98 1.34
C GLU A 65 -11.39 -2.02 1.34
N LEU A 66 -10.18 -2.55 1.16
CA LEU A 66 -8.96 -1.76 1.05
C LEU A 66 -8.91 -1.02 -0.28
N ILE A 67 -9.35 -1.66 -1.38
CA ILE A 67 -9.46 -1.01 -2.70
C ILE A 67 -10.41 0.18 -2.62
N LYS A 68 -11.61 0.00 -2.07
CA LYS A 68 -12.58 1.09 -1.86
C LYS A 68 -12.01 2.23 -1.01
N PHE A 69 -11.16 1.93 -0.03
CA PHE A 69 -10.50 2.95 0.77
C PHE A 69 -9.46 3.77 0.00
N ILE A 70 -8.85 3.20 -1.05
CA ILE A 70 -7.92 3.91 -1.93
C ILE A 70 -8.69 4.73 -2.99
N GLU A 71 -9.87 4.27 -3.39
CA GLU A 71 -10.74 4.94 -4.36
C GLU A 71 -11.62 6.06 -3.77
N ASN A 72 -11.69 6.18 -2.44
CA ASN A 72 -12.43 7.24 -1.73
C ASN A 72 -11.51 8.40 -1.35
#